data_AF-A0A228I2T8-F1
#
_entry.id   AF-A0A228I2T8-F1
#
_cell.length_a   1.000
_cell.length_b   1.000
_cell.length_c   1.000
_cell.angle_alpha   90.00
_cell.angle_beta   90.00
_cell.angle_gamma   90.00
#
_symmetry.space_group_name_H-M   'P 1'
#
loop_
_entity.id
_entity.type
_entity.pdbx_description
1 polymer ?
#
loop_
_entity_poly.entity_id
_entity_poly.type
_entity_poly.pdbx_seq_one_letter_code
_entity_poly.pdbx_strand_id
1 'polypeptide(L)'
;MRRVFKRLGVILSISIAGIAGAQAASSELAFPRFAQAEGRLDNEGFPLSGVKLCVLPDRAPCFEMPPAPLYDGSKDVYQFGLKPRSERLPIASGGSWVFFSGMFFGGGSGMLERVAILRYGANGKIENLMPKVTQTELADRAMWKVPDVSPYPVFVRADYLWGDGESHFEAHLFVVDAWVFDPATSQYRKRFSYRTTKRYDRGEGSDHVLTAERAEILRRLAASQ
;
A
#
# COMPACT_ATOMS: atom_id res chain seq x y z
N MET A 1 64.57 57.30 -11.33
CA MET A 1 64.17 55.88 -11.45
C MET A 1 64.27 55.20 -10.10
N ARG A 2 63.15 54.81 -9.46
CA ARG A 2 63.13 53.85 -8.34
C ARG A 2 61.72 53.29 -8.16
N ARG A 3 61.68 52.00 -7.83
CA ARG A 3 60.67 50.98 -8.19
C ARG A 3 59.34 51.10 -7.43
N VAL A 4 58.23 50.90 -8.15
CA VAL A 4 56.89 50.68 -7.60
C VAL A 4 56.69 49.18 -7.37
N PHE A 5 56.44 48.77 -6.13
CA PHE A 5 55.99 47.42 -5.80
C PHE A 5 54.48 47.30 -6.06
N LYS A 6 54.08 46.42 -7.00
CA LYS A 6 52.68 46.01 -7.18
C LYS A 6 52.33 44.96 -6.12
N ARG A 7 51.33 45.23 -5.28
CA ARG A 7 50.67 44.22 -4.43
C ARG A 7 49.66 43.46 -5.27
N LEU A 8 49.81 42.14 -5.40
CA LEU A 8 48.76 41.25 -5.89
C LEU A 8 47.75 41.06 -4.74
N GLY A 9 46.51 41.53 -4.95
CA GLY A 9 45.37 41.18 -4.11
C GLY A 9 44.82 39.83 -4.55
N VAL A 10 44.89 38.84 -3.65
CA VAL A 10 44.27 37.52 -3.81
C VAL A 10 42.78 37.68 -3.51
N ILE A 11 41.91 37.43 -4.50
CA ILE A 11 40.47 37.36 -4.31
C ILE A 11 40.15 35.92 -3.89
N LEU A 12 39.83 35.71 -2.61
CA LEU A 12 39.25 34.45 -2.14
C LEU A 12 37.77 34.43 -2.51
N SER A 13 37.42 33.68 -3.55
CA SER A 13 36.05 33.34 -3.89
C SER A 13 35.54 32.28 -2.90
N ILE A 14 34.69 32.67 -1.95
CA ILE A 14 33.99 31.70 -1.09
C ILE A 14 32.83 31.14 -1.91
N SER A 15 33.00 29.92 -2.42
CA SER A 15 31.91 29.15 -3.00
C SER A 15 30.94 28.76 -1.88
N ILE A 16 29.81 29.43 -1.80
CA ILE A 16 28.68 28.99 -0.98
C ILE A 16 28.08 27.78 -1.71
N ALA A 17 28.52 26.58 -1.34
CA ALA A 17 27.81 25.36 -1.68
C ALA A 17 26.48 25.40 -0.92
N GLY A 18 25.42 25.85 -1.59
CA GLY A 18 24.06 25.71 -1.11
C GLY A 18 23.76 24.22 -0.97
N ILE A 19 23.79 23.74 0.27
CA ILE A 19 23.20 22.45 0.61
C ILE A 19 21.73 22.61 0.27
N ALA A 20 21.29 21.97 -0.82
CA ALA A 20 19.88 21.74 -1.07
C ALA A 20 19.38 20.89 0.09
N GLY A 21 18.97 21.54 1.17
CA GLY A 21 18.29 20.91 2.28
C GLY A 21 17.08 20.23 1.69
N ALA A 22 17.04 18.90 1.81
CA ALA A 22 15.84 18.12 1.57
C ALA A 22 14.70 18.86 2.26
N GLN A 23 13.80 19.40 1.44
CA GLN A 23 12.61 20.10 1.90
C GLN A 23 11.94 19.14 2.88
N ALA A 24 11.87 19.53 4.16
CA ALA A 24 11.30 18.69 5.20
C ALA A 24 9.93 18.21 4.69
N ALA A 25 9.81 16.90 4.49
CA ALA A 25 8.54 16.32 4.08
C ALA A 25 7.50 16.82 5.07
N SER A 26 6.43 17.45 4.57
CA SER A 26 5.29 17.86 5.39
C SER A 26 4.98 16.73 6.36
N SER A 27 5.04 16.99 7.66
CA SER A 27 4.81 15.95 8.67
C SER A 27 3.43 15.35 8.41
N GLU A 28 3.38 14.04 8.15
CA GLU A 28 2.11 13.35 7.95
C GLU A 28 1.28 13.45 9.24
N LEU A 29 -0.03 13.61 9.09
CA LEU A 29 -0.91 13.65 10.25
C LEU A 29 -1.01 12.24 10.86
N ALA A 30 -1.09 12.18 12.20
CA ALA A 30 -1.46 10.95 12.86
C ALA A 30 -2.92 10.62 12.52
N PHE A 31 -3.17 9.42 11.99
CA PHE A 31 -4.53 8.95 11.79
C PHE A 31 -5.27 8.99 13.15
N PRO A 32 -6.47 9.58 13.27
CA PRO A 32 -7.21 9.61 14.53
C PRO A 32 -7.51 8.21 15.08
N ARG A 33 -8.04 8.13 16.30
CA ARG A 33 -8.66 6.88 16.76
C ARG A 33 -9.83 6.55 15.84
N PHE A 34 -10.04 5.26 15.59
CA PHE A 34 -11.10 4.81 14.68
C PHE A 34 -11.76 3.54 15.19
N ALA A 35 -12.95 3.28 14.67
CA ALA A 35 -13.64 2.00 14.78
C ALA A 35 -13.88 1.45 13.37
N GLN A 36 -13.91 0.12 13.27
CA GLN A 36 -14.23 -0.59 12.05
C GLN A 36 -15.54 -1.37 12.21
N ALA A 37 -16.29 -1.49 11.12
CA ALA A 37 -17.57 -2.20 11.10
C ALA A 37 -17.75 -2.95 9.78
N GLU A 38 -18.44 -4.08 9.83
CA GLU A 38 -18.94 -4.76 8.64
C GLU A 38 -19.96 -3.89 7.91
N GLY A 39 -20.13 -4.19 6.63
CA GLY A 39 -21.22 -3.64 5.83
C GLY A 39 -22.57 -4.19 6.29
N ARG A 40 -23.65 -3.50 5.92
CA ARG A 40 -24.99 -4.03 6.08
C ARG A 40 -25.16 -5.23 5.14
N LEU A 41 -25.75 -6.31 5.63
CA LEU A 41 -26.05 -7.49 4.83
C LEU A 41 -27.56 -7.58 4.55
N ASP A 42 -27.94 -8.25 3.47
CA ASP A 42 -29.32 -8.69 3.25
C ASP A 42 -29.63 -9.99 4.01
N ASN A 43 -30.85 -10.52 3.83
CA ASN A 43 -31.30 -11.73 4.51
C ASN A 43 -30.53 -13.00 4.07
N GLU A 44 -29.83 -12.93 2.94
CA GLU A 44 -29.03 -14.02 2.39
C GLU A 44 -27.55 -13.89 2.77
N GLY A 45 -27.19 -12.82 3.51
CA GLY A 45 -25.82 -12.55 3.95
C GLY A 45 -24.96 -11.84 2.91
N PHE A 46 -25.54 -11.36 1.80
CA PHE A 46 -24.80 -10.58 0.80
C PHE A 46 -24.66 -9.11 1.22
N PRO A 47 -23.50 -8.47 0.94
CA PRO A 47 -23.32 -7.08 1.31
C PRO A 47 -24.22 -6.10 0.53
N LEU A 48 -24.96 -5.28 1.28
CA LEU A 48 -25.67 -4.09 0.82
C LEU A 48 -24.84 -2.80 0.97
N SER A 49 -23.71 -2.86 1.67
CA SER A 49 -22.74 -1.77 1.80
C SER A 49 -21.32 -2.33 1.99
N GLY A 50 -20.30 -1.49 1.80
CA GLY A 50 -18.92 -1.87 2.07
C GLY A 50 -18.59 -1.91 3.56
N VAL A 51 -17.46 -2.55 3.92
CA VAL A 51 -16.86 -2.38 5.24
C VAL A 51 -16.52 -0.92 5.50
N LYS A 52 -16.59 -0.49 6.75
CA LYS A 52 -16.38 0.92 7.14
C LYS A 52 -15.24 1.08 8.14
N LEU A 53 -14.53 2.19 8.01
CA LEU A 53 -13.61 2.72 9.01
C LEU A 53 -14.01 4.15 9.33
N CYS A 54 -14.38 4.42 10.58
CA CYS A 54 -14.91 5.72 11.02
C CYS A 54 -14.06 6.30 12.15
N VAL A 55 -13.76 7.61 12.07
CA VAL A 55 -13.02 8.35 13.10
C VAL A 55 -13.85 8.52 14.37
N LEU A 56 -13.23 8.29 15.52
CA LEU A 56 -13.83 8.43 16.86
C LEU A 56 -13.54 9.81 17.47
N PRO A 57 -14.37 10.29 18.42
CA PRO A 57 -15.52 9.60 19.03
C PRO A 57 -16.80 9.68 18.20
N ASP A 58 -16.93 10.68 17.32
CA ASP A 58 -18.18 11.01 16.63
C ASP A 58 -18.61 9.99 15.56
N ARG A 59 -17.76 8.99 15.29
CA ARG A 59 -17.92 8.02 14.20
C ARG A 59 -18.04 8.72 12.83
N ALA A 60 -17.32 9.83 12.66
CA ALA A 60 -17.23 10.60 11.43
C ALA A 60 -15.87 11.34 11.34
N PRO A 61 -15.30 11.52 10.12
CA PRO A 61 -15.74 10.94 8.85
C PRO A 61 -15.54 9.42 8.79
N CYS A 62 -16.21 8.78 7.83
CA CYS A 62 -16.04 7.36 7.52
C CYS A 62 -15.48 7.17 6.11
N PHE A 63 -14.61 6.18 5.95
CA PHE A 63 -14.35 5.55 4.67
C PHE A 63 -15.22 4.29 4.56
N GLU A 64 -15.92 4.14 3.46
CA GLU A 64 -16.67 2.93 3.11
C GLU A 64 -16.06 2.31 1.87
N MET A 65 -15.79 1.00 1.91
CA MET A 65 -15.25 0.30 0.75
C MET A 65 -16.23 0.41 -0.43
N PRO A 66 -15.83 0.97 -1.58
CA PRO A 66 -16.75 1.25 -2.66
C PRO A 66 -17.30 -0.04 -3.28
N PRO A 67 -18.45 0.03 -3.98
CA PRO A 67 -18.92 -1.09 -4.78
C PRO A 67 -17.90 -1.40 -5.89
N ALA A 68 -17.96 -2.63 -6.37
CA ALA A 68 -17.14 -3.11 -7.47
C ALA A 68 -18.05 -3.68 -8.57
N PRO A 69 -17.66 -3.56 -9.84
CA PRO A 69 -18.41 -4.14 -10.93
C PRO A 69 -18.45 -5.66 -10.78
N LEU A 70 -19.58 -6.25 -11.14
CA LEU A 70 -19.67 -7.67 -11.40
C LEU A 70 -18.74 -8.06 -12.56
N TYR A 71 -18.35 -9.33 -12.61
CA TYR A 71 -17.44 -9.85 -13.65
C TYR A 71 -17.99 -9.64 -15.06
N ASP A 72 -19.30 -9.71 -15.23
CA ASP A 72 -20.01 -9.46 -16.49
C ASP A 72 -20.20 -7.96 -16.80
N GLY A 73 -19.73 -7.06 -15.93
CA GLY A 73 -19.84 -5.61 -16.07
C GLY A 73 -21.28 -5.08 -15.98
N SER A 74 -22.25 -5.91 -15.60
CA SER A 74 -23.67 -5.55 -15.66
C SER A 74 -24.07 -4.50 -14.62
N LYS A 75 -23.43 -4.49 -13.45
CA LYS A 75 -23.75 -3.58 -12.34
C LYS A 75 -22.61 -3.48 -11.32
N ASP A 76 -22.48 -2.30 -10.71
CA ASP A 76 -21.69 -2.11 -9.49
C ASP A 76 -22.48 -2.58 -8.26
N VAL A 77 -21.91 -3.53 -7.52
CA VAL A 77 -22.50 -4.06 -6.28
C VAL A 77 -21.49 -4.02 -5.14
N TYR A 78 -21.99 -3.97 -3.90
CA TYR A 78 -21.12 -4.10 -2.75
C TYR A 78 -20.71 -5.56 -2.58
N GLN A 79 -19.41 -5.82 -2.78
CA GLN A 79 -18.83 -7.17 -2.64
C GLN A 79 -18.01 -7.27 -1.35
N PHE A 80 -17.33 -6.19 -0.97
CA PHE A 80 -16.34 -6.20 0.12
C PHE A 80 -16.92 -5.63 1.42
N GLY A 81 -17.93 -6.33 1.95
CA GLY A 81 -18.67 -5.92 3.16
C GLY A 81 -18.33 -6.72 4.42
N LEU A 82 -17.48 -7.75 4.35
CA LEU A 82 -17.28 -8.71 5.44
C LEU A 82 -15.90 -8.57 6.10
N LYS A 83 -15.80 -8.97 7.37
CA LYS A 83 -14.54 -9.18 8.11
C LYS A 83 -13.50 -8.05 7.93
N PRO A 84 -13.82 -6.79 8.30
CA PRO A 84 -12.86 -5.70 8.19
C PRO A 84 -11.60 -5.97 8.98
N ARG A 85 -10.45 -5.71 8.38
CA ARG A 85 -9.16 -5.72 9.05
C ARG A 85 -8.49 -4.39 8.87
N SER A 86 -7.77 -3.95 9.89
CA SER A 86 -6.95 -2.76 9.81
C SER A 86 -5.62 -2.94 10.52
N GLU A 87 -4.64 -2.18 10.06
CA GLU A 87 -3.34 -2.07 10.68
C GLU A 87 -2.90 -0.61 10.61
N ARG A 88 -2.42 -0.06 11.72
CA ARG A 88 -1.87 1.30 11.73
C ARG A 88 -0.46 1.25 11.15
N LEU A 89 -0.17 2.16 10.23
CA LEU A 89 1.10 2.24 9.51
C LEU A 89 1.86 3.50 9.93
N PRO A 90 2.85 3.42 10.84
CA PRO A 90 3.67 4.57 11.21
C PRO A 90 4.49 5.06 10.02
N ILE A 91 4.53 6.38 9.81
CA ILE A 91 5.35 7.00 8.77
C ILE A 91 6.64 7.55 9.40
N ALA A 92 7.76 7.42 8.71
CA ALA A 92 9.07 7.81 9.23
C ALA A 92 9.17 9.32 9.53
N SER A 93 8.49 10.15 8.75
CA SER A 93 8.40 11.61 8.96
C SER A 93 7.46 12.02 10.10
N GLY A 94 6.89 11.05 10.83
CA GLY A 94 5.89 11.28 11.86
C GLY A 94 4.47 10.99 11.36
N GLY A 95 3.52 10.87 12.30
CA GLY A 95 2.14 10.51 11.96
C GLY A 95 1.94 9.04 11.59
N SER A 96 0.80 8.74 10.97
CA SER A 96 0.47 7.37 10.58
C SER A 96 -0.66 7.33 9.56
N TRP A 97 -0.62 6.33 8.70
CA TRP A 97 -1.75 5.91 7.87
C TRP A 97 -2.41 4.66 8.44
N VAL A 98 -3.41 4.13 7.74
CA VAL A 98 -4.09 2.89 8.10
C VAL A 98 -4.21 1.99 6.87
N PHE A 99 -3.64 0.79 6.92
CA PHE A 99 -4.07 -0.29 6.03
C PHE A 99 -5.48 -0.70 6.43
N PHE A 100 -6.37 -0.86 5.46
CA PHE A 100 -7.73 -1.31 5.67
C PHE A 100 -8.14 -2.29 4.59
N SER A 101 -8.84 -3.36 4.97
CA SER A 101 -9.36 -4.32 4.02
C SER A 101 -10.76 -4.79 4.34
N GLY A 102 -11.46 -5.26 3.31
CA GLY A 102 -12.76 -5.89 3.39
C GLY A 102 -12.80 -7.14 2.53
N MET A 103 -13.52 -8.15 2.99
CA MET A 103 -13.62 -9.45 2.36
C MET A 103 -14.94 -9.58 1.58
N PHE A 104 -14.88 -10.28 0.46
CA PHE A 104 -15.99 -10.82 -0.30
C PHE A 104 -16.00 -12.35 -0.17
N PHE A 105 -17.18 -12.94 -0.03
CA PHE A 105 -17.38 -14.39 -0.01
C PHE A 105 -18.56 -14.75 -0.92
N GLY A 106 -18.29 -15.56 -1.95
CA GLY A 106 -19.26 -15.97 -2.96
C GLY A 106 -19.87 -17.37 -2.74
N GLY A 107 -19.90 -17.89 -1.52
CA GLY A 107 -20.58 -19.15 -1.23
C GLY A 107 -19.84 -20.44 -1.61
N GLY A 108 -18.49 -20.44 -1.57
CA GLY A 108 -17.67 -21.66 -1.66
C GLY A 108 -16.48 -21.59 -2.62
N SER A 109 -16.50 -20.69 -3.60
CA SER A 109 -15.50 -20.61 -4.68
C SER A 109 -14.34 -19.64 -4.42
N GLY A 110 -13.80 -19.65 -3.19
CA GLY A 110 -12.72 -18.73 -2.77
C GLY A 110 -13.22 -17.43 -2.13
N MET A 111 -12.30 -16.68 -1.51
CA MET A 111 -12.60 -15.38 -0.88
C MET A 111 -11.73 -14.32 -1.53
N LEU A 112 -12.29 -13.14 -1.79
CA LEU A 112 -11.50 -12.01 -2.25
C LEU A 112 -11.36 -10.99 -1.14
N GLU A 113 -10.20 -10.35 -1.05
CA GLU A 113 -9.95 -9.23 -0.16
C GLU A 113 -9.66 -7.98 -0.99
N ARG A 114 -10.39 -6.90 -0.73
CA ARG A 114 -10.08 -5.57 -1.26
C ARG A 114 -9.26 -4.82 -0.24
N VAL A 115 -8.16 -4.22 -0.67
CA VAL A 115 -7.28 -3.43 0.20
C VAL A 115 -7.35 -1.94 -0.10
N ALA A 116 -7.10 -1.14 0.92
CA ALA A 116 -6.96 0.30 0.88
C ALA A 116 -5.85 0.74 1.85
N ILE A 117 -5.18 1.85 1.52
CA ILE A 117 -4.30 2.54 2.47
C ILE A 117 -4.89 3.93 2.65
N LEU A 118 -5.28 4.23 3.88
CA LEU A 118 -6.08 5.39 4.23
C LEU A 118 -5.21 6.44 4.90
N ARG A 119 -5.29 7.67 4.41
CA ARG A 119 -4.73 8.87 5.04
C ARG A 119 -5.84 9.74 5.59
N TYR A 120 -5.65 10.29 6.78
CA TYR A 120 -6.52 11.35 7.29
C TYR A 120 -5.96 12.70 6.83
N GLY A 121 -6.64 13.32 5.88
CA GLY A 121 -6.23 14.58 5.28
C GLY A 121 -6.41 15.77 6.22
N ALA A 122 -5.65 16.84 6.00
CA ALA A 122 -5.79 18.09 6.74
C ALA A 122 -7.18 18.75 6.55
N ASN A 123 -7.90 18.35 5.50
CA ASN A 123 -9.30 18.72 5.22
C ASN A 123 -10.33 17.99 6.12
N GLY A 124 -9.88 17.15 7.05
CA GLY A 124 -10.75 16.35 7.91
C GLY A 124 -11.47 15.21 7.18
N LYS A 125 -10.96 14.75 6.03
CA LYS A 125 -11.50 13.63 5.26
C LYS A 125 -10.54 12.44 5.26
N ILE A 126 -11.09 11.25 5.03
CA ILE A 126 -10.29 10.05 4.81
C ILE A 126 -10.09 9.87 3.30
N GLU A 127 -8.83 9.74 2.90
CA GLU A 127 -8.41 9.59 1.51
C GLU A 127 -7.85 8.18 1.30
N ASN A 128 -8.32 7.48 0.25
CA ASN A 128 -7.72 6.22 -0.16
C ASN A 128 -6.55 6.49 -1.11
N LEU A 129 -5.36 6.10 -0.69
CA LEU A 129 -4.12 6.26 -1.44
C LEU A 129 -3.87 5.11 -2.42
N MET A 130 -4.55 3.97 -2.27
CA MET A 130 -4.36 2.81 -3.12
C MET A 130 -5.25 2.84 -4.36
N PRO A 131 -4.75 2.40 -5.53
CA PRO A 131 -5.62 2.05 -6.64
C PRO A 131 -6.51 0.87 -6.25
N LYS A 132 -7.48 0.54 -7.11
CA LYS A 132 -8.36 -0.62 -6.93
C LYS A 132 -7.53 -1.93 -6.96
N VAL A 133 -7.14 -2.43 -5.78
CA VAL A 133 -6.37 -3.67 -5.63
C VAL A 133 -7.20 -4.71 -4.89
N THR A 134 -7.51 -5.81 -5.57
CA THR A 134 -8.17 -6.99 -5.01
C THR A 134 -7.18 -8.13 -5.02
N GLN A 135 -7.15 -8.91 -3.95
CA GLN A 135 -6.34 -10.11 -3.82
C GLN A 135 -7.21 -11.30 -3.43
N THR A 136 -6.70 -12.50 -3.67
CA THR A 136 -7.38 -13.73 -3.29
C THR A 136 -7.12 -14.11 -1.82
N GLU A 137 -7.77 -15.17 -1.34
CA GLU A 137 -7.59 -15.69 0.01
C GLU A 137 -6.22 -16.31 0.27
N LEU A 138 -5.48 -16.71 -0.78
CA LEU A 138 -4.14 -17.28 -0.64
C LEU A 138 -3.04 -16.22 -0.85
N ALA A 139 -3.42 -14.95 -0.97
CA ALA A 139 -2.44 -13.88 -1.13
C ALA A 139 -1.61 -13.71 0.16
N ASP A 140 -0.30 -13.82 0.02
CA ASP A 140 0.68 -13.37 1.02
C ASP A 140 0.86 -11.86 0.83
N ARG A 141 0.76 -11.08 1.92
CA ARG A 141 0.88 -9.62 1.84
C ARG A 141 1.57 -9.02 3.05
N ALA A 142 2.29 -7.93 2.83
CA ALA A 142 2.96 -7.20 3.89
C ALA A 142 3.11 -5.70 3.59
N MET A 143 3.18 -4.91 4.67
CA MET A 143 3.58 -3.51 4.62
C MET A 143 5.04 -3.39 5.07
N TRP A 144 5.96 -3.32 4.11
CA TRP A 144 7.39 -3.28 4.38
C TRP A 144 7.90 -1.86 4.65
N LYS A 145 8.83 -1.74 5.59
CA LYS A 145 9.64 -0.53 5.79
C LYS A 145 10.95 -0.72 5.04
N VAL A 146 11.11 -0.01 3.93
CA VAL A 146 12.32 -0.06 3.09
C VAL A 146 12.82 1.37 2.85
N PRO A 147 13.47 2.01 3.85
CA PRO A 147 13.82 3.43 3.80
C PRO A 147 14.69 3.83 2.60
N ASP A 148 15.55 2.92 2.14
CA ASP A 148 16.41 3.14 0.96
C ASP A 148 15.61 3.26 -0.35
N VAL A 149 14.35 2.83 -0.36
CA VAL A 149 13.45 2.86 -1.53
C VAL A 149 12.35 3.90 -1.36
N SER A 150 11.78 4.02 -0.15
CA SER A 150 10.73 4.98 0.13
C SER A 150 10.70 5.35 1.61
N PRO A 151 10.49 6.64 1.94
CA PRO A 151 10.21 7.05 3.32
C PRO A 151 8.80 6.60 3.81
N TYR A 152 7.96 6.07 2.90
CA TYR A 152 6.63 5.56 3.19
C TYR A 152 6.61 4.03 3.18
N PRO A 153 5.65 3.38 3.87
CA PRO A 153 5.47 1.93 3.81
C PRO A 153 5.27 1.44 2.36
N VAL A 154 5.99 0.39 1.98
CA VAL A 154 5.87 -0.28 0.67
C VAL A 154 4.86 -1.42 0.80
N PHE A 155 3.80 -1.39 0.00
CA PHE A 155 2.85 -2.51 -0.03
C PHE A 155 3.40 -3.57 -0.98
N VAL A 156 3.54 -4.80 -0.48
CA VAL A 156 3.98 -5.95 -1.28
C VAL A 156 2.95 -7.04 -1.11
N ARG A 157 2.62 -7.71 -2.20
CA ARG A 157 1.81 -8.93 -2.16
C ARG A 157 2.35 -9.97 -3.13
N ALA A 158 2.11 -11.23 -2.82
CA ALA A 158 2.19 -12.35 -3.74
C ALA A 158 0.79 -12.97 -3.83
N ASP A 159 0.13 -12.80 -4.97
CA ASP A 159 -1.21 -13.33 -5.22
C ASP A 159 -1.10 -14.53 -6.14
N TYR A 160 -1.81 -15.62 -5.85
CA TYR A 160 -1.62 -16.85 -6.60
C TYR A 160 -2.26 -16.77 -7.99
N LEU A 161 -1.71 -17.53 -8.94
CA LEU A 161 -2.26 -17.68 -10.28
C LEU A 161 -2.92 -19.05 -10.44
N TRP A 162 -4.21 -19.08 -10.74
CA TRP A 162 -4.87 -20.31 -11.19
C TRP A 162 -4.35 -20.73 -12.56
N GLY A 163 -3.72 -21.91 -12.63
CA GLY A 163 -3.52 -22.63 -13.88
C GLY A 163 -4.64 -23.62 -14.19
N ASP A 164 -4.79 -23.99 -15.46
CA ASP A 164 -5.71 -25.05 -15.87
C ASP A 164 -5.35 -26.38 -15.19
N GLY A 165 -6.33 -27.01 -14.54
CA GLY A 165 -6.15 -28.30 -13.85
C GLY A 165 -5.44 -28.23 -12.50
N GLU A 166 -5.16 -27.03 -11.96
CA GLU A 166 -4.56 -26.90 -10.64
C GLU A 166 -5.62 -27.11 -9.53
N SER A 167 -5.21 -27.75 -8.43
CA SER A 167 -6.06 -27.97 -7.24
C SER A 167 -5.73 -26.95 -6.14
N HIS A 168 -6.66 -26.70 -5.22
CA HIS A 168 -6.45 -25.78 -4.09
C HIS A 168 -5.37 -26.23 -3.08
N PHE A 169 -4.84 -27.44 -3.23
CA PHE A 169 -4.00 -28.10 -2.23
C PHE A 169 -2.54 -28.25 -2.69
N GLU A 170 -2.23 -27.85 -3.92
CA GLU A 170 -0.91 -28.00 -4.51
C GLU A 170 -0.08 -26.73 -4.40
N ALA A 171 1.21 -26.83 -4.70
CA ALA A 171 2.07 -25.66 -4.78
C ALA A 171 1.76 -24.87 -6.06
N HIS A 172 1.57 -23.55 -5.93
CA HIS A 172 1.17 -22.66 -7.01
C HIS A 172 2.26 -21.66 -7.37
N LEU A 173 2.17 -21.11 -8.58
CA LEU A 173 2.93 -19.92 -8.99
C LEU A 173 2.20 -18.67 -8.51
N PHE A 174 2.97 -17.64 -8.16
CA PHE A 174 2.43 -16.39 -7.63
C PHE A 174 2.84 -15.21 -8.51
N VAL A 175 1.98 -14.20 -8.60
CA VAL A 175 2.35 -12.87 -9.07
C VAL A 175 2.71 -12.02 -7.87
N VAL A 176 3.98 -11.63 -7.81
CA VAL A 176 4.48 -10.68 -6.83
C VAL A 176 4.36 -9.28 -7.42
N ASP A 177 3.64 -8.43 -6.70
CA ASP A 177 3.49 -7.02 -7.02
C ASP A 177 4.04 -6.17 -5.85
N ALA A 178 4.67 -5.04 -6.17
CA ALA A 178 5.07 -4.05 -5.18
C ALA A 178 4.55 -2.66 -5.56
N TRP A 179 4.04 -1.93 -4.59
CA TRP A 179 3.56 -0.56 -4.74
C TRP A 179 4.29 0.38 -3.80
N VAL A 180 4.65 1.54 -4.34
CA VAL A 180 5.32 2.61 -3.61
C VAL A 180 4.46 3.86 -3.70
N PHE A 181 4.34 4.60 -2.60
CA PHE A 181 3.65 5.87 -2.58
C PHE A 181 4.41 6.91 -3.42
N ASP A 182 3.72 7.56 -4.33
CA ASP A 182 4.21 8.68 -5.14
C ASP A 182 3.62 9.99 -4.58
N PRO A 183 4.42 10.84 -3.92
CA PRO A 183 3.97 12.12 -3.38
C PRO A 183 3.46 13.09 -4.46
N ALA A 184 3.95 13.00 -5.70
CA ALA A 184 3.55 13.91 -6.77
C ALA A 184 2.09 13.71 -7.19
N THR A 185 1.61 12.48 -7.11
CA THR A 185 0.20 12.16 -7.39
C THR A 185 -0.61 11.77 -6.17
N SER A 186 0.03 11.77 -5.00
CA SER A 186 -0.57 11.43 -3.72
C SER A 186 -1.28 10.06 -3.74
N GLN A 187 -0.70 9.09 -4.46
CA GLN A 187 -1.23 7.74 -4.62
C GLN A 187 -0.10 6.72 -4.65
N TYR A 188 -0.43 5.47 -4.30
CA TYR A 188 0.44 4.33 -4.54
C TYR A 188 0.49 3.98 -6.02
N ARG A 189 1.70 3.82 -6.55
CA ARG A 189 1.95 3.35 -7.91
C ARG A 189 2.58 1.97 -7.85
N LYS A 190 2.14 1.08 -8.74
CA LYS A 190 2.79 -0.22 -8.92
C LYS A 190 4.19 0.03 -9.46
N ARG A 191 5.20 -0.43 -8.74
CA ARG A 191 6.61 -0.28 -9.11
C ARG A 191 7.07 -1.41 -10.03
N PHE A 192 6.66 -2.64 -9.73
CA PHE A 192 6.83 -3.78 -10.62
C PHE A 192 5.79 -4.87 -10.36
N SER A 193 5.76 -5.83 -11.28
CA SER A 193 5.06 -7.10 -11.17
C SER A 193 5.96 -8.19 -11.75
N TYR A 194 6.02 -9.37 -11.12
CA TYR A 194 6.65 -10.54 -11.73
C TYR A 194 6.00 -11.83 -11.26
N ARG A 195 6.08 -12.86 -12.09
CA ARG A 195 5.67 -14.22 -11.73
C ARG A 195 6.84 -14.94 -11.07
N THR A 196 6.60 -15.61 -9.95
CA THR A 196 7.61 -16.47 -9.32
C THR A 196 8.07 -17.55 -10.30
N THR A 197 9.33 -17.98 -10.17
CA THR A 197 9.86 -19.11 -10.96
C THR A 197 9.60 -20.45 -10.28
N LYS A 198 9.45 -20.42 -8.94
CA LYS A 198 9.14 -21.56 -8.11
C LYS A 198 7.68 -21.56 -7.70
N ARG A 199 7.15 -22.77 -7.56
CA ARG A 199 5.86 -23.01 -6.91
C ARG A 199 6.03 -23.00 -5.40
N TYR A 200 5.07 -22.43 -4.69
CA TYR A 200 5.04 -22.37 -3.23
C TYR A 200 3.79 -23.06 -2.72
N ASP A 201 3.94 -23.86 -1.68
CA ASP A 201 2.84 -24.48 -0.96
C ASP A 201 2.18 -23.50 0.01
N ARG A 202 0.98 -23.86 0.47
CA ARG A 202 0.17 -23.11 1.43
C ARG A 202 0.73 -23.24 2.86
N GLY A 203 2.05 -23.15 3.05
CA GLY A 203 2.66 -23.27 4.38
C GLY A 203 1.84 -22.51 5.42
N GLU A 204 1.58 -23.11 6.58
CA GLU A 204 0.81 -22.42 7.62
C GLU A 204 1.51 -21.10 7.98
N GLY A 205 0.88 -19.97 7.68
CA GLY A 205 1.44 -18.63 7.91
C GLY A 205 1.36 -17.72 6.68
N SER A 206 1.20 -16.42 6.91
CA SER A 206 0.91 -15.42 5.88
C SER A 206 2.11 -14.92 5.08
N ASP A 207 3.34 -15.39 5.34
CA ASP A 207 4.57 -14.73 4.88
C ASP A 207 5.53 -15.67 4.12
N HIS A 208 5.12 -16.88 3.72
CA HIS A 208 6.04 -17.87 3.14
C HIS A 208 6.60 -17.44 1.78
N VAL A 209 5.76 -16.89 0.91
CA VAL A 209 6.18 -16.51 -0.44
C VAL A 209 7.00 -15.23 -0.39
N LEU A 210 6.50 -14.21 0.33
CA LEU A 210 7.18 -12.93 0.45
C LEU A 210 8.50 -13.05 1.22
N THR A 211 8.61 -13.95 2.19
CA THR A 211 9.88 -14.23 2.87
C THR A 211 10.86 -14.92 1.93
N ALA A 212 10.43 -15.96 1.20
CA ALA A 212 11.30 -16.69 0.27
C ALA A 212 11.79 -15.81 -0.89
N GLU A 213 10.92 -14.95 -1.41
CA GLU A 213 11.20 -14.04 -2.53
C GLU A 213 11.84 -12.71 -2.10
N ARG A 214 12.04 -12.48 -0.79
CA ARG A 214 12.42 -11.18 -0.23
C ARG A 214 13.65 -10.56 -0.90
N ALA A 215 14.69 -11.35 -1.14
CA ALA A 215 15.92 -10.87 -1.77
C ALA A 215 15.68 -10.36 -3.20
N GLU A 216 14.86 -11.07 -3.97
CA GLU A 216 14.51 -10.69 -5.34
C GLU A 216 13.62 -9.45 -5.37
N ILE A 217 12.65 -9.37 -4.46
CA ILE A 217 11.75 -8.20 -4.32
C ILE A 217 12.57 -6.95 -3.99
N LEU A 218 13.50 -7.03 -3.03
CA LEU A 218 14.37 -5.91 -2.67
C LEU A 218 15.31 -5.52 -3.82
N ARG A 219 15.90 -6.50 -4.52
CA ARG A 219 16.74 -6.24 -5.69
C ARG A 219 15.96 -5.47 -6.78
N ARG A 220 14.71 -5.86 -7.05
CA ARG A 220 13.85 -5.17 -8.01
C ARG A 220 13.41 -3.79 -7.56
N LEU A 221 13.12 -3.60 -6.26
CA LEU A 221 12.80 -2.29 -5.69
C LEU A 221 13.98 -1.32 -5.85
N ALA A 222 15.21 -1.79 -5.62
CA ALA A 222 16.42 -0.97 -5.79
C ALA A 222 16.71 -0.65 -7.26
N ALA A 223 16.56 -1.61 -8.18
CA ALA A 223 16.69 -1.37 -9.63
C ALA A 223 15.53 -0.55 -10.21
N SER A 224 14.42 -0.50 -9.48
CA SER A 224 13.24 0.33 -9.69
C SER A 224 13.55 1.81 -9.91
N GLN A 225 14.51 2.33 -9.11
CA GLN A 225 14.69 3.75 -8.79
C GLN A 225 14.75 4.67 -10.00
#